data_AF-A0A2E3HXE5-F1
#
_entry.id   AF-A0A2E3HXE5-F1
#
_cell.length_a   1.000
_cell.length_b   1.000
_cell.length_c   1.000
_cell.angle_alpha   90.00
_cell.angle_beta   90.00
_cell.angle_gamma   90.00
#
_symmetry.space_group_name_H-M   'P 1'
#
loop_
_entity.id
_entity.type
_entity.pdbx_description
1 polymer ?
#
loop_
_entity_poly.entity_id
_entity_poly.type
_entity_poly.pdbx_seq_one_letter_code
_entity_poly.pdbx_strand_id
1 'polypeptide(L)'
;MVNKKYLLNNQDMSQFIANGYLLLKPDYPAGLHQTIKKRTEHIFESGDPGNRILEQVPELYEIFDHPVVKGTLQSIIGLNYIMQPHRHCHVNMPDSKGQGWHQDGTPRKFQGWNHPWRRHHRSRMAMAFYYPQDVSTEMGPTAILPSTQYYDALSDTESMLGLPICGDAGTIAIVHYEIWHRASANLSSDKRYMMKFLFHRTEEPKEPSWNLDIGSADLWNQIGSTNDIDITRHPILWKSLWNWYCNQNGDSAVSQPDTLDVHQLVQELDQKTEVDERMEATYKLGTIGEAAITPIMDQLNNGISEQNSLNLSAALSAIGGPAVPVLTDMLRHDSDWWKRACAADTLGDIGKDAKDSVQSLIEALDDESDWVRRNATNSLGIISESLEDTIPALIRVMGDAQPFVPINAIFALTKIRKSHPNDNSLFKDVELVLHDGLKHQHERVSYYSNYALEQFNQI
;
A
#
# COMPACT_ATOMS: atom_id res chain seq x y z
N MET A 1 18.24 -0.65 -13.44
CA MET A 1 17.99 0.72 -12.96
C MET A 1 17.52 1.59 -14.12
N VAL A 2 16.43 2.34 -13.93
CA VAL A 2 15.96 3.31 -14.93
C VAL A 2 16.91 4.50 -14.99
N ASN A 3 17.05 5.14 -16.16
CA ASN A 3 17.82 6.38 -16.28
C ASN A 3 17.23 7.47 -15.37
N LYS A 4 18.09 8.18 -14.62
CA LYS A 4 17.70 9.24 -13.67
C LYS A 4 16.71 10.24 -14.27
N LYS A 5 16.81 10.58 -15.56
CA LYS A 5 15.90 11.53 -16.22
C LYS A 5 14.41 11.14 -16.18
N TYR A 6 14.09 9.87 -15.91
CA TYR A 6 12.71 9.37 -15.80
C TYR A 6 12.25 9.19 -14.34
N LEU A 7 13.13 9.40 -13.36
CA LEU A 7 12.75 9.40 -11.96
C LEU A 7 12.04 10.73 -11.62
N LEU A 8 11.13 10.68 -10.64
CA LEU A 8 10.44 11.86 -10.16
C LEU A 8 11.42 12.88 -9.59
N ASN A 9 11.07 14.16 -9.64
CA ASN A 9 11.73 15.22 -8.88
C ASN A 9 11.01 15.42 -7.52
N ASN A 10 11.50 16.36 -6.70
CA ASN A 10 10.90 16.65 -5.40
C ASN A 10 9.44 17.13 -5.48
N GLN A 11 9.09 17.91 -6.50
CA GLN A 11 7.75 18.46 -6.68
C GLN A 11 6.74 17.37 -7.03
N ASP A 12 7.08 16.46 -7.95
CA ASP A 12 6.20 15.34 -8.30
C ASP A 12 6.07 14.36 -7.12
N MET A 13 7.16 14.14 -6.37
CA MET A 13 7.12 13.30 -5.18
C MET A 13 6.27 13.91 -4.06
N SER A 14 6.36 15.23 -3.84
CA SER A 14 5.54 15.93 -2.84
C SER A 14 4.06 15.95 -3.26
N GLN A 15 3.76 16.13 -4.55
CA GLN A 15 2.41 16.01 -5.08
C GLN A 15 1.83 14.61 -4.88
N PHE A 16 2.60 13.55 -5.12
CA PHE A 16 2.12 12.19 -4.87
C PHE A 16 1.83 11.96 -3.38
N ILE A 17 2.71 12.41 -2.47
CA ILE A 17 2.48 12.28 -1.03
C ILE A 17 1.23 13.05 -0.58
N ALA A 18 1.03 14.27 -1.06
CA ALA A 18 -0.12 15.06 -0.63
C ALA A 18 -1.42 14.61 -1.29
N ASN A 19 -1.43 14.47 -2.61
CA ASN A 19 -2.64 14.26 -3.40
C ASN A 19 -2.96 12.78 -3.64
N GLY A 20 -1.97 11.90 -3.49
CA GLY A 20 -2.14 10.46 -3.69
C GLY A 20 -2.18 10.02 -5.14
N TYR A 21 -1.84 10.86 -6.11
CA TYR A 21 -1.80 10.47 -7.53
C TYR A 21 -0.83 11.28 -8.38
N LEU A 22 -0.46 10.72 -9.53
CA LEU A 22 0.21 11.38 -10.66
C LEU A 22 -0.42 10.92 -11.98
N LEU A 23 -0.57 11.83 -12.93
CA LEU A 23 -0.99 11.52 -14.29
C LEU A 23 0.21 11.48 -15.22
N LEU A 24 0.35 10.37 -15.93
CA LEU A 24 1.41 10.14 -16.89
C LEU A 24 0.84 10.12 -18.30
N LYS A 25 1.60 10.71 -19.22
CA LYS A 25 1.35 10.62 -20.66
C LYS A 25 2.66 10.26 -21.39
N PRO A 26 3.11 9.00 -21.28
CA PRO A 26 4.32 8.56 -21.97
C PRO A 26 4.09 8.44 -23.48
N ASP A 27 5.15 8.65 -24.27
CA ASP A 27 5.10 8.48 -25.72
C ASP A 27 5.29 7.01 -26.09
N TYR A 28 4.34 6.45 -26.83
CA TYR A 28 4.37 5.06 -27.28
C TYR A 28 4.42 4.96 -28.81
N PRO A 29 4.83 3.81 -29.37
CA PRO A 29 4.70 3.54 -30.79
C PRO A 29 3.26 3.75 -31.29
N ALA A 30 3.13 4.37 -32.45
CA ALA A 30 1.83 4.59 -33.08
C ALA A 30 1.08 3.26 -33.28
N GLY A 31 -0.20 3.21 -32.91
CA GLY A 31 -1.02 2.00 -33.05
C GLY A 31 -1.03 1.06 -31.84
N LEU A 32 -0.14 1.26 -30.85
CA LEU A 32 -0.06 0.38 -29.67
C LEU A 32 -1.38 0.38 -28.88
N HIS A 33 -1.88 1.56 -28.52
CA HIS A 33 -3.13 1.70 -27.75
C HIS A 33 -4.34 1.15 -28.52
N GLN A 34 -4.39 1.36 -29.84
CA GLN A 34 -5.45 0.81 -30.70
C GLN A 34 -5.40 -0.72 -30.75
N THR A 35 -4.20 -1.31 -30.74
CA THR A 35 -4.03 -2.78 -30.68
C THR A 35 -4.53 -3.32 -29.35
N ILE A 36 -4.12 -2.69 -28.24
CA ILE A 36 -4.55 -3.07 -26.89
C ILE A 36 -6.08 -2.94 -26.78
N LYS A 37 -6.67 -1.85 -27.25
CA LYS A 37 -8.14 -1.62 -27.24
C LYS A 37 -8.86 -2.72 -28.00
N LYS A 38 -8.46 -3.02 -29.25
CA LYS A 38 -9.10 -4.04 -30.10
C LYS A 38 -9.07 -5.44 -29.46
N ARG A 39 -7.93 -5.83 -28.88
CA ARG A 39 -7.83 -7.11 -28.15
C ARG A 39 -8.69 -7.12 -26.91
N THR A 40 -8.68 -6.02 -26.15
CA THR A 40 -9.51 -5.86 -24.95
C THR A 40 -10.99 -6.00 -25.30
N GLU A 41 -11.46 -5.32 -26.35
CA GLU A 41 -12.83 -5.43 -26.85
C GLU A 41 -13.21 -6.88 -27.15
N HIS A 42 -12.38 -7.59 -27.92
CA HIS A 42 -12.62 -8.97 -28.28
C HIS A 42 -12.65 -9.92 -27.07
N ILE A 43 -11.77 -9.71 -26.09
CA ILE A 43 -11.72 -10.53 -24.87
C ILE A 43 -13.00 -10.34 -24.06
N PHE A 44 -13.45 -9.09 -23.88
CA PHE A 44 -14.67 -8.78 -23.14
C PHE A 44 -15.94 -9.32 -23.81
N GLU A 45 -15.93 -9.65 -25.11
CA GLU A 45 -17.03 -10.40 -25.75
C GLU A 45 -17.16 -11.83 -25.19
N SER A 46 -16.04 -12.41 -24.73
CA SER A 46 -15.99 -13.77 -24.16
C SER A 46 -16.07 -13.80 -22.63
N GLY A 47 -16.01 -12.63 -21.97
CA GLY A 47 -16.12 -12.47 -20.51
C GLY A 47 -14.99 -11.66 -19.89
N ASP A 48 -15.05 -11.45 -18.57
CA ASP A 48 -13.99 -10.75 -17.83
C ASP A 48 -12.71 -11.60 -17.78
N PRO A 49 -11.57 -11.11 -18.30
CA PRO A 49 -10.31 -11.86 -18.28
C PRO A 49 -9.71 -12.02 -16.89
N GLY A 50 -10.14 -11.19 -15.91
CA GLY A 50 -9.58 -11.15 -14.58
C GLY A 50 -8.05 -11.03 -14.60
N ASN A 51 -7.37 -11.91 -13.87
CA ASN A 51 -5.92 -11.88 -13.79
C ASN A 51 -5.20 -12.32 -15.09
N ARG A 52 -5.89 -12.99 -16.02
CA ARG A 52 -5.30 -13.50 -17.28
C ARG A 52 -5.13 -12.44 -18.36
N ILE A 53 -5.40 -11.16 -18.08
CA ILE A 53 -5.31 -10.09 -19.09
C ILE A 53 -3.91 -9.95 -19.71
N LEU A 54 -2.81 -10.14 -18.96
CA LEU A 54 -1.46 -10.03 -19.53
C LEU A 54 -1.13 -11.19 -20.50
N GLU A 55 -1.71 -12.37 -20.29
CA GLU A 55 -1.55 -13.50 -21.22
C GLU A 55 -2.29 -13.24 -22.53
N GLN A 56 -3.45 -12.59 -22.45
CA GLN A 56 -4.33 -12.34 -23.60
C GLN A 56 -4.02 -11.02 -24.32
N VAL A 57 -3.41 -10.06 -23.62
CA VAL A 57 -2.98 -8.76 -24.15
C VAL A 57 -1.53 -8.48 -23.71
N PRO A 58 -0.55 -9.21 -24.27
CA PRO A 58 0.86 -9.08 -23.90
C PRO A 58 1.45 -7.69 -24.18
N GLU A 59 0.86 -6.89 -25.07
CA GLU A 59 1.27 -5.48 -25.31
C GLU A 59 1.18 -4.62 -24.05
N LEU A 60 0.42 -5.04 -23.03
CA LEU A 60 0.40 -4.36 -21.73
C LEU A 60 1.75 -4.41 -21.01
N TYR A 61 2.61 -5.39 -21.31
CA TYR A 61 4.00 -5.36 -20.81
C TYR A 61 4.74 -4.13 -21.34
N GLU A 62 4.54 -3.73 -22.60
CA GLU A 62 5.18 -2.54 -23.17
C GLU A 62 4.75 -1.24 -22.46
N ILE A 63 3.50 -1.18 -21.98
CA ILE A 63 2.99 -0.05 -21.21
C ILE A 63 3.75 0.10 -19.89
N PHE A 64 3.88 -1.00 -19.13
CA PHE A 64 4.55 -0.95 -17.82
C PHE A 64 6.08 -1.04 -17.92
N ASP A 65 6.62 -1.46 -19.05
CA ASP A 65 8.06 -1.43 -19.33
C ASP A 65 8.57 -0.07 -19.83
N HIS A 66 7.67 0.85 -20.16
CA HIS A 66 8.04 2.18 -20.59
C HIS A 66 8.87 2.92 -19.51
N PRO A 67 10.01 3.55 -19.86
CA PRO A 67 10.91 4.16 -18.88
C PRO A 67 10.27 5.20 -17.95
N VAL A 68 9.33 6.01 -18.46
CA VAL A 68 8.57 6.97 -17.63
C VAL A 68 7.74 6.24 -16.57
N VAL A 69 7.01 5.19 -16.95
CA VAL A 69 6.16 4.43 -16.02
C VAL A 69 7.01 3.71 -14.99
N LYS A 70 8.07 3.02 -15.43
CA LYS A 70 9.03 2.37 -14.53
C LYS A 70 9.71 3.35 -13.59
N GLY A 71 10.11 4.52 -14.09
CA GLY A 71 10.78 5.56 -13.31
C GLY A 71 9.89 6.18 -12.24
N THR A 72 8.62 6.44 -12.57
CA THR A 72 7.60 6.88 -11.60
C THR A 72 7.33 5.81 -10.54
N LEU A 73 7.08 4.56 -10.93
CA LEU A 73 6.87 3.46 -9.98
C LEU A 73 8.10 3.25 -9.09
N GLN A 74 9.31 3.21 -9.67
CA GLN A 74 10.56 3.10 -8.91
C GLN A 74 10.69 4.23 -7.87
N SER A 75 10.30 5.45 -8.22
CA SER A 75 10.37 6.60 -7.32
C SER A 75 9.43 6.44 -6.13
N ILE A 76 8.21 5.92 -6.34
CA ILE A 76 7.17 5.79 -5.31
C ILE A 76 7.29 4.51 -4.48
N ILE A 77 7.53 3.36 -5.10
CA ILE A 77 7.49 2.04 -4.42
C ILE A 77 8.84 1.32 -4.39
N GLY A 78 9.93 1.99 -4.77
CA GLY A 78 11.30 1.50 -4.66
C GLY A 78 11.77 0.73 -5.91
N LEU A 79 13.09 0.51 -6.02
CA LEU A 79 13.73 -0.06 -7.23
C LEU A 79 13.25 -1.48 -7.58
N ASN A 80 13.11 -2.33 -6.57
CA ASN A 80 12.82 -3.76 -6.72
C ASN A 80 11.33 -4.07 -6.59
N TYR A 81 10.46 -3.12 -6.95
CA TYR A 81 9.02 -3.29 -6.84
C TYR A 81 8.52 -4.47 -7.67
N ILE A 82 7.35 -4.97 -7.29
CA ILE A 82 6.70 -6.12 -7.91
C ILE A 82 5.35 -5.69 -8.49
N MET A 83 5.04 -6.05 -9.73
CA MET A 83 3.66 -5.99 -10.26
C MET A 83 2.87 -7.19 -9.77
N GLN A 84 1.85 -6.96 -8.95
CA GLN A 84 1.01 -8.01 -8.36
C GLN A 84 0.36 -8.91 -9.43
N PRO A 85 0.11 -10.19 -9.11
CA PRO A 85 -0.62 -11.06 -10.00
C PRO A 85 -2.12 -10.73 -10.01
N HIS A 86 -2.62 -10.06 -8.96
CA HIS A 86 -3.97 -9.53 -8.98
C HIS A 86 -4.04 -8.25 -9.80
N ARG A 87 -5.06 -8.20 -10.66
CA ARG A 87 -5.42 -7.07 -11.53
C ARG A 87 -6.90 -7.14 -11.81
N HIS A 88 -7.48 -6.03 -12.22
CA HIS A 88 -8.91 -5.97 -12.50
C HIS A 88 -9.17 -5.11 -13.73
N CYS A 89 -9.86 -5.66 -14.71
CA CYS A 89 -10.18 -4.96 -15.95
C CYS A 89 -11.63 -4.49 -15.89
N HIS A 90 -11.85 -3.22 -16.18
CA HIS A 90 -13.17 -2.61 -16.11
C HIS A 90 -13.68 -2.28 -17.50
N VAL A 91 -14.84 -2.83 -17.85
CA VAL A 91 -15.69 -2.29 -18.93
C VAL A 91 -16.82 -1.48 -18.30
N ASN A 92 -16.93 -0.21 -18.69
CA ASN A 92 -18.05 0.64 -18.32
C ASN A 92 -18.95 0.83 -19.53
N MET A 93 -20.13 0.21 -19.47
CA MET A 93 -21.09 0.18 -20.57
C MET A 93 -21.78 1.54 -20.71
N PRO A 94 -22.26 1.90 -21.92
CA PRO A 94 -23.18 3.02 -22.09
C PRO A 94 -24.36 2.95 -21.11
N ASP A 95 -24.84 4.10 -20.66
CA ASP A 95 -25.93 4.28 -19.68
C ASP A 95 -25.67 3.69 -18.28
N SER A 96 -24.43 3.29 -18.00
CA SER A 96 -23.98 2.90 -16.66
C SER A 96 -24.13 4.05 -15.67
N LYS A 97 -24.59 3.74 -14.46
CA LYS A 97 -24.70 4.69 -13.35
C LYS A 97 -23.37 4.95 -12.61
N GLY A 98 -22.31 4.20 -12.95
CA GLY A 98 -21.06 4.22 -12.19
C GLY A 98 -21.14 3.41 -10.89
N GLN A 99 -20.20 3.68 -9.99
CA GLN A 99 -20.03 3.00 -8.70
C GLN A 99 -20.12 3.99 -7.54
N GLY A 100 -20.39 3.46 -6.34
CA GLY A 100 -20.15 4.20 -5.10
C GLY A 100 -18.65 4.43 -4.88
N TRP A 101 -18.34 5.48 -4.11
CA TRP A 101 -16.99 5.73 -3.61
C TRP A 101 -16.50 4.55 -2.78
N HIS A 102 -15.28 4.09 -3.05
CA HIS A 102 -14.66 3.01 -2.30
C HIS A 102 -13.13 3.13 -2.29
N GLN A 103 -12.52 2.30 -1.46
CA GLN A 103 -11.10 2.01 -1.42
C GLN A 103 -10.90 0.52 -1.66
N ASP A 104 -9.75 0.12 -2.19
CA ASP A 104 -9.48 -1.30 -2.41
C ASP A 104 -9.04 -2.04 -1.14
N GLY A 105 -8.45 -1.32 -0.17
CA GLY A 105 -7.96 -1.88 1.09
C GLY A 105 -9.01 -2.01 2.20
N THR A 106 -10.22 -1.46 2.03
CA THR A 106 -11.28 -1.61 3.04
C THR A 106 -11.83 -3.04 3.01
N PRO A 107 -11.94 -3.71 4.17
CA PRO A 107 -12.45 -5.06 4.22
C PRO A 107 -13.89 -5.08 3.72
N ARG A 108 -14.10 -5.72 2.57
CA ARG A 108 -15.44 -6.21 2.24
C ARG A 108 -15.70 -7.38 3.18
N LYS A 109 -16.95 -7.54 3.62
CA LYS A 109 -17.41 -8.72 4.37
C LYS A 109 -17.22 -9.97 3.49
N PHE A 110 -16.00 -10.47 3.41
CA PHE A 110 -15.68 -11.76 2.82
C PHE A 110 -15.83 -12.80 3.91
N GLN A 111 -16.31 -13.99 3.54
CA GLN A 111 -16.53 -15.12 4.45
C GLN A 111 -15.33 -15.32 5.39
N GLY A 112 -15.48 -14.92 6.67
CA GLY A 112 -14.44 -15.05 7.71
C GLY A 112 -13.58 -13.81 7.99
N TRP A 113 -13.78 -12.68 7.30
CA TRP A 113 -13.12 -11.40 7.55
C TRP A 113 -14.14 -10.39 8.12
N ASN A 114 -14.28 -10.39 9.45
CA ASN A 114 -15.20 -9.48 10.15
C ASN A 114 -14.49 -8.34 10.90
N HIS A 115 -13.16 -8.33 10.95
CA HIS A 115 -12.39 -7.31 11.64
C HIS A 115 -11.86 -6.25 10.67
N PRO A 116 -11.78 -4.97 11.10
CA PRO A 116 -11.18 -3.90 10.31
C PRO A 116 -9.72 -4.23 10.05
N TRP A 117 -9.32 -4.23 8.77
CA TRP A 117 -7.93 -4.33 8.38
C TRP A 117 -7.28 -2.98 8.68
N ARG A 118 -6.13 -2.99 9.36
CA ARG A 118 -5.42 -1.75 9.60
C ARG A 118 -4.86 -1.22 8.28
N ARG A 119 -5.17 0.05 8.01
CA ARG A 119 -4.63 0.77 6.85
C ARG A 119 -3.29 1.40 7.21
N HIS A 120 -2.42 1.44 6.23
CA HIS A 120 -1.06 1.95 6.36
C HIS A 120 -0.90 3.22 5.53
N HIS A 121 -0.38 4.30 6.14
CA HIS A 121 -0.16 5.57 5.44
C HIS A 121 1.08 5.55 4.53
N ARG A 122 2.05 4.67 4.82
CA ARG A 122 3.25 4.50 4.01
C ARG A 122 2.91 3.83 2.68
N SER A 123 3.41 4.38 1.57
CA SER A 123 3.11 3.86 0.22
C SER A 123 3.90 2.58 -0.07
N ARG A 124 3.49 1.48 0.56
CA ARG A 124 3.97 0.13 0.25
C ARG A 124 3.28 -0.48 -0.97
N MET A 125 2.18 0.15 -1.41
CA MET A 125 1.42 -0.26 -2.57
C MET A 125 1.00 0.96 -3.40
N ALA A 126 0.94 0.77 -4.71
CA ALA A 126 0.39 1.74 -5.66
C ALA A 126 -0.49 1.00 -6.68
N MET A 127 -1.41 1.72 -7.32
CA MET A 127 -2.21 1.22 -8.44
C MET A 127 -1.92 2.04 -9.70
N ALA A 128 -2.08 1.41 -10.85
CA ALA A 128 -2.12 2.10 -12.13
C ALA A 128 -3.49 1.91 -12.79
N PHE A 129 -4.12 3.00 -13.20
CA PHE A 129 -5.31 3.01 -14.05
C PHE A 129 -4.90 3.40 -15.47
N TYR A 130 -4.92 2.44 -16.39
CA TYR A 130 -4.53 2.64 -17.78
C TYR A 130 -5.75 2.63 -18.71
N TYR A 131 -5.81 3.59 -19.62
CA TYR A 131 -6.86 3.70 -20.63
C TYR A 131 -6.30 3.45 -22.04
N PRO A 132 -6.77 2.43 -22.78
CA PRO A 132 -6.32 2.16 -24.15
C PRO A 132 -7.05 3.01 -25.20
N GLN A 133 -7.90 3.96 -24.78
CA GLN A 133 -8.74 4.80 -25.62
C GLN A 133 -8.79 6.22 -25.08
N ASP A 134 -9.20 7.18 -25.91
CA ASP A 134 -9.55 8.52 -25.45
C ASP A 134 -10.76 8.43 -24.51
N VAL A 135 -10.70 9.15 -23.39
CA VAL A 135 -11.73 9.16 -22.36
C VAL A 135 -12.10 10.59 -22.02
N SER A 136 -13.34 10.96 -22.34
CA SER A 136 -13.97 12.21 -21.90
C SER A 136 -14.67 12.04 -20.56
N THR A 137 -15.10 13.14 -19.95
CA THR A 137 -15.90 13.14 -18.72
C THR A 137 -17.22 12.38 -18.88
N GLU A 138 -17.86 12.48 -20.04
CA GLU A 138 -19.12 11.80 -20.37
C GLU A 138 -18.95 10.29 -20.54
N MET A 139 -17.74 9.79 -20.82
CA MET A 139 -17.47 8.37 -21.06
C MET A 139 -17.35 7.54 -19.76
N GLY A 140 -17.68 8.12 -18.61
CA GLY A 140 -17.60 7.48 -17.30
C GLY A 140 -16.18 7.06 -16.90
N PRO A 141 -15.22 8.01 -16.82
CA PRO A 141 -13.87 7.74 -16.33
C PRO A 141 -13.89 7.26 -14.88
N THR A 142 -12.79 6.69 -14.41
CA THR A 142 -12.57 6.60 -12.96
C THR A 142 -12.41 8.02 -12.41
N ALA A 143 -13.16 8.35 -11.37
CA ALA A 143 -12.94 9.56 -10.57
C ALA A 143 -12.15 9.20 -9.30
N ILE A 144 -11.25 10.08 -8.89
CA ILE A 144 -10.50 9.99 -7.63
C ILE A 144 -10.82 11.19 -6.74
N LEU A 145 -10.61 11.03 -5.43
CA LEU A 145 -10.59 12.16 -4.49
C LEU A 145 -9.16 12.39 -4.00
N PRO A 146 -8.48 13.45 -4.47
CA PRO A 146 -7.14 13.78 -4.01
C PRO A 146 -7.05 13.87 -2.48
N SER A 147 -5.90 13.48 -1.91
CA SER A 147 -5.57 13.56 -0.48
C SER A 147 -6.35 12.64 0.47
N THR A 148 -7.29 11.86 -0.05
CA THR A 148 -8.14 10.98 0.76
C THR A 148 -7.48 9.65 1.17
N GLN A 149 -6.26 9.37 0.73
CA GLN A 149 -5.56 8.12 1.02
C GLN A 149 -5.27 7.89 2.51
N TYR A 150 -5.39 8.93 3.34
CA TYR A 150 -5.21 8.87 4.79
C TYR A 150 -6.53 8.73 5.58
N TYR A 151 -7.67 8.73 4.89
CA TYR A 151 -9.00 8.81 5.51
C TYR A 151 -9.73 7.48 5.45
N ASP A 152 -10.16 6.97 6.60
CA ASP A 152 -10.95 5.74 6.80
C ASP A 152 -12.43 5.88 6.41
N ALA A 153 -12.96 7.08 6.49
CA ALA A 153 -14.28 7.46 6.02
C ALA A 153 -14.23 8.88 5.45
N LEU A 154 -15.22 9.22 4.62
CA LEU A 154 -15.45 10.60 4.19
C LEU A 154 -16.85 11.03 4.66
N SER A 155 -17.01 12.28 5.06
CA SER A 155 -18.31 12.88 5.33
C SER A 155 -19.08 13.08 4.02
N ASP A 156 -20.39 12.79 4.00
CA ASP A 156 -21.30 12.89 2.85
C ASP A 156 -20.71 12.47 1.49
N THR A 157 -20.05 11.30 1.48
CA THR A 157 -19.34 10.68 0.33
C THR A 157 -20.05 10.85 -1.02
N GLU A 158 -21.36 10.62 -1.08
CA GLU A 158 -22.10 10.60 -2.34
C GLU A 158 -22.14 11.97 -3.06
N SER A 159 -22.03 13.07 -2.30
CA SER A 159 -22.15 14.44 -2.82
C SER A 159 -20.83 15.05 -3.29
N MET A 160 -19.68 14.44 -2.95
CA MET A 160 -18.38 15.02 -3.23
C MET A 160 -18.02 14.96 -4.73
N LEU A 161 -17.55 16.10 -5.24
CA LEU A 161 -17.02 16.25 -6.60
C LEU A 161 -15.67 15.55 -6.69
N GLY A 162 -15.63 14.46 -7.46
CA GLY A 162 -14.40 13.73 -7.77
C GLY A 162 -13.65 14.34 -8.94
N LEU A 163 -12.33 14.17 -8.96
CA LEU A 163 -11.50 14.48 -10.13
C LEU A 163 -11.62 13.34 -11.16
N PRO A 164 -12.25 13.55 -12.32
CA PRO A 164 -12.34 12.51 -13.35
C PRO A 164 -11.00 12.34 -14.07
N ILE A 165 -10.51 11.11 -14.16
CA ILE A 165 -9.30 10.81 -14.93
C ILE A 165 -9.66 10.68 -16.41
N CYS A 166 -9.52 11.78 -17.12
CA CYS A 166 -9.74 11.91 -18.56
C CYS A 166 -8.41 12.08 -19.30
N GLY A 167 -8.41 11.81 -20.60
CA GLY A 167 -7.24 12.01 -21.45
C GLY A 167 -7.30 11.20 -22.73
N ASP A 168 -6.26 11.34 -23.54
CA ASP A 168 -6.10 10.58 -24.79
C ASP A 168 -5.74 9.12 -24.48
N ALA A 169 -5.87 8.26 -25.49
CA ALA A 169 -5.43 6.87 -25.42
C ALA A 169 -3.96 6.80 -24.95
N GLY A 170 -3.71 5.99 -23.93
CA GLY A 170 -2.41 5.87 -23.29
C GLY A 170 -2.25 6.63 -21.97
N THR A 171 -3.26 7.42 -21.54
CA THR A 171 -3.27 8.02 -20.20
C THR A 171 -3.15 6.94 -19.11
N ILE A 172 -2.23 7.17 -18.18
CA ILE A 172 -2.02 6.33 -16.99
C ILE A 172 -2.12 7.22 -15.75
N ALA A 173 -3.00 6.87 -14.81
CA ALA A 173 -2.94 7.43 -13.47
C ALA A 173 -2.22 6.46 -12.54
N ILE A 174 -1.11 6.89 -11.94
CA ILE A 174 -0.49 6.18 -10.81
C ILE A 174 -1.08 6.75 -9.53
N VAL A 175 -1.72 5.91 -8.73
CA VAL A 175 -2.44 6.34 -7.53
C VAL A 175 -1.98 5.56 -6.30
N HIS A 176 -2.10 6.19 -5.13
CA HIS A 176 -1.94 5.53 -3.84
C HIS A 176 -3.00 4.44 -3.70
N TYR A 177 -2.61 3.28 -3.15
CA TYR A 177 -3.51 2.12 -3.04
C TYR A 177 -4.82 2.44 -2.30
N GLU A 178 -4.72 3.28 -1.28
CA GLU A 178 -5.84 3.68 -0.42
C GLU A 178 -6.58 4.94 -0.90
N ILE A 179 -6.33 5.47 -2.11
CA ILE A 179 -7.09 6.64 -2.57
C ILE A 179 -8.57 6.28 -2.74
N TRP A 180 -9.48 7.15 -2.30
CA TRP A 180 -10.90 6.98 -2.61
C TRP A 180 -11.14 7.20 -4.10
N HIS A 181 -11.82 6.24 -4.73
CA HIS A 181 -12.10 6.26 -6.15
C HIS A 181 -13.44 5.61 -6.48
N ARG A 182 -13.95 5.88 -7.68
CA ARG A 182 -15.15 5.24 -8.25
C ARG A 182 -15.13 5.26 -9.77
N ALA A 183 -15.83 4.34 -10.41
CA ALA A 183 -16.25 4.55 -11.79
C ALA A 183 -17.38 5.59 -11.85
N SER A 184 -17.25 6.59 -12.72
CA SER A 184 -18.33 7.55 -13.00
C SER A 184 -19.39 6.97 -13.95
N ALA A 185 -20.56 7.60 -13.99
CA ALA A 185 -21.60 7.27 -14.95
C ALA A 185 -21.11 7.44 -16.39
N ASN A 186 -21.46 6.51 -17.27
CA ASN A 186 -21.16 6.61 -18.69
C ASN A 186 -22.41 7.11 -19.42
N LEU A 187 -22.35 8.37 -19.85
CA LEU A 187 -23.40 9.09 -20.57
C LEU A 187 -23.14 9.12 -22.09
N SER A 188 -22.02 8.53 -22.54
CA SER A 188 -21.71 8.43 -23.96
C SER A 188 -22.31 7.17 -24.58
N SER A 189 -22.26 7.08 -25.91
CA SER A 189 -22.66 5.88 -26.67
C SER A 189 -21.60 4.78 -26.70
N ASP A 190 -20.40 5.03 -26.20
CA ASP A 190 -19.24 4.14 -26.33
C ASP A 190 -18.93 3.38 -25.03
N LYS A 191 -18.46 2.14 -25.16
CA LYS A 191 -17.88 1.39 -24.03
C LYS A 191 -16.55 2.02 -23.62
N ARG A 192 -16.29 2.08 -22.31
CA ARG A 192 -15.00 2.52 -21.77
C ARG A 192 -14.25 1.38 -21.12
N TYR A 193 -13.05 1.10 -21.61
CA TYR A 193 -12.14 0.12 -21.02
C TYR A 193 -11.09 0.80 -20.13
N MET A 194 -10.80 0.21 -18.97
CA MET A 194 -9.70 0.62 -18.08
C MET A 194 -9.09 -0.63 -17.45
N MET A 195 -7.76 -0.72 -17.45
CA MET A 195 -7.05 -1.83 -16.81
C MET A 195 -6.38 -1.34 -15.52
N LYS A 196 -6.76 -1.95 -14.40
CA LYS A 196 -6.19 -1.68 -13.07
C LYS A 196 -5.11 -2.71 -12.74
N PHE A 197 -3.92 -2.21 -12.45
CA PHE A 197 -2.77 -2.99 -12.00
C PHE A 197 -2.34 -2.54 -10.61
N LEU A 198 -1.86 -3.48 -9.79
CA LEU A 198 -1.34 -3.21 -8.45
C LEU A 198 0.17 -3.45 -8.43
N PHE A 199 0.88 -2.67 -7.63
CA PHE A 199 2.33 -2.77 -7.48
C PHE A 199 2.72 -2.68 -6.02
N HIS A 200 3.72 -3.47 -5.62
CA HIS A 200 4.17 -3.57 -4.24
C HIS A 200 5.64 -3.19 -4.11
N ARG A 201 5.91 -2.40 -3.08
CA ARG A 201 7.24 -2.23 -2.51
C ARG A 201 7.72 -3.54 -1.88
N THR A 202 8.98 -3.84 -2.08
CA THR A 202 9.63 -5.08 -1.60
C THR A 202 10.63 -4.85 -0.47
N GLU A 203 11.03 -3.60 -0.26
CA GLU A 203 11.95 -3.22 0.82
C GLU A 203 11.64 -1.81 1.32
N GLU A 204 11.89 -1.60 2.62
CA GLU A 204 11.84 -0.28 3.24
C GLU A 204 12.88 0.66 2.60
N PRO A 205 12.60 1.97 2.49
CA PRO A 205 13.56 2.93 1.95
C PRO A 205 14.89 2.89 2.73
N LYS A 206 15.99 2.74 2.00
CA LYS A 206 17.37 2.91 2.51
C LYS A 206 17.93 4.28 2.14
N GLU A 207 17.48 4.80 1.00
CA GLU A 207 17.78 6.12 0.44
C GLU A 207 16.63 6.53 -0.50
N PRO A 208 16.52 7.82 -0.86
CA PRO A 208 15.57 8.29 -1.87
C PRO A 208 15.69 7.54 -3.20
N SER A 209 14.57 6.97 -3.68
CA SER A 209 14.50 6.28 -4.98
C SER A 209 14.14 7.21 -6.16
N TRP A 210 14.10 8.52 -5.93
CA TRP A 210 13.81 9.57 -6.92
C TRP A 210 14.98 10.57 -7.02
N ASN A 211 14.88 11.56 -7.91
CA ASN A 211 15.87 12.63 -8.00
C ASN A 211 15.68 13.64 -6.87
N LEU A 212 16.30 13.38 -5.73
CA LEU A 212 16.35 14.32 -4.62
C LEU A 212 17.24 15.52 -4.97
N ASP A 213 16.67 16.72 -5.00
CA ASP A 213 17.42 17.98 -5.11
C ASP A 213 17.46 18.70 -3.75
N ILE A 214 18.65 18.98 -3.24
CA ILE A 214 18.87 19.58 -1.92
C ILE A 214 18.78 21.10 -2.08
N GLY A 215 17.59 21.67 -1.87
CA GLY A 215 17.40 23.12 -1.98
C GLY A 215 15.95 23.60 -2.17
N SER A 216 14.99 22.69 -2.33
CA SER A 216 13.57 23.05 -2.46
C SER A 216 12.99 23.49 -1.10
N ALA A 217 13.23 24.75 -0.72
CA ALA A 217 12.47 25.40 0.33
C ALA A 217 11.04 25.59 -0.19
N ASP A 218 10.09 25.04 0.55
CA ASP A 218 8.64 25.19 0.36
C ASP A 218 7.92 24.22 -0.61
N LEU A 219 8.20 22.92 -0.48
CA LEU A 219 7.47 21.88 -1.23
C LEU A 219 5.97 21.85 -0.92
N TRP A 220 5.58 22.15 0.32
CA TRP A 220 4.20 21.94 0.78
C TRP A 220 3.29 23.14 0.48
N ASN A 221 3.76 24.39 0.50
CA ASN A 221 2.88 25.53 0.17
C ASN A 221 2.57 25.63 -1.32
N GLN A 222 3.37 24.97 -2.18
CA GLN A 222 3.10 24.87 -3.62
C GLN A 222 1.97 23.88 -3.96
N ILE A 223 1.52 23.09 -2.98
CA ILE A 223 0.39 22.18 -3.13
C ILE A 223 -0.88 23.00 -2.94
N GLY A 224 -1.49 23.40 -4.05
CA GLY A 224 -2.75 24.13 -4.09
C GLY A 224 -3.94 23.21 -4.37
N SER A 225 -5.15 23.72 -4.13
CA SER A 225 -6.41 23.05 -4.46
C SER A 225 -6.48 22.72 -5.96
N THR A 226 -6.92 21.51 -6.30
CA THR A 226 -7.08 21.07 -7.70
C THR A 226 -8.55 21.12 -8.08
N ASN A 227 -8.92 21.88 -9.12
CA ASN A 227 -10.25 21.88 -9.73
C ASN A 227 -11.42 22.00 -8.72
N ASP A 228 -11.41 23.04 -7.89
CA ASP A 228 -12.44 23.32 -6.86
C ASP A 228 -12.61 22.27 -5.75
N ILE A 229 -11.72 21.27 -5.68
CA ILE A 229 -11.65 20.32 -4.56
C ILE A 229 -10.75 20.94 -3.50
N ASP A 230 -11.34 21.27 -2.34
CA ASP A 230 -10.55 21.71 -1.20
C ASP A 230 -9.72 20.55 -0.65
N ILE A 231 -8.43 20.79 -0.47
CA ILE A 231 -7.47 19.78 -0.06
C ILE A 231 -7.13 20.07 1.40
N THR A 232 -7.57 19.21 2.30
CA THR A 232 -7.10 19.27 3.69
C THR A 232 -5.59 19.07 3.71
N ARG A 233 -4.91 20.00 4.37
CA ARG A 233 -3.44 20.01 4.45
C ARG A 233 -2.99 19.27 5.70
N HIS A 234 -2.12 18.27 5.51
CA HIS A 234 -1.50 17.50 6.60
C HIS A 234 0.02 17.66 6.62
N PRO A 235 0.57 18.86 6.89
CA PRO A 235 2.00 19.13 6.71
C PRO A 235 2.91 18.25 7.58
N ILE A 236 2.49 17.92 8.81
CA ILE A 236 3.26 17.06 9.72
C ILE A 236 3.29 15.61 9.18
N LEU A 237 2.13 15.10 8.75
CA LEU A 237 2.01 13.78 8.10
C LEU A 237 2.87 13.71 6.84
N TRP A 238 2.73 14.68 5.94
CA TRP A 238 3.47 14.71 4.67
C TRP A 238 4.98 14.76 4.92
N LYS A 239 5.41 15.55 5.91
CA LYS A 239 6.81 15.62 6.31
C LYS A 239 7.29 14.30 6.91
N SER A 240 6.49 13.63 7.73
CA SER A 240 6.81 12.30 8.27
C SER A 240 6.97 11.27 7.16
N LEU A 241 6.05 11.21 6.19
CA LEU A 241 6.16 10.32 5.04
C LEU A 241 7.36 10.65 4.15
N TRP A 242 7.63 11.93 3.90
CA TRP A 242 8.84 12.36 3.19
C TRP A 242 10.12 11.88 3.89
N ASN A 243 10.18 12.01 5.22
CA ASN A 243 11.31 11.53 6.00
C ASN A 243 11.43 9.99 5.93
N TRP A 244 10.32 9.25 5.95
CA TRP A 244 10.31 7.81 5.73
C TRP A 244 10.90 7.45 4.35
N TYR A 245 10.46 8.12 3.29
CA TYR A 245 10.99 7.98 1.94
C TYR A 245 12.50 8.27 1.85
N CYS A 246 12.98 9.24 2.63
CA CYS A 246 14.40 9.60 2.71
C CYS A 246 15.22 8.71 3.66
N ASN A 247 14.60 7.76 4.38
CA ASN A 247 15.22 7.00 5.46
C ASN A 247 15.80 7.91 6.57
N GLN A 248 15.04 8.93 6.99
CA GLN A 248 15.41 9.93 8.01
C GLN A 248 14.50 9.86 9.25
N ASN A 249 13.97 8.67 9.57
CA ASN A 249 13.13 8.48 10.75
C ASN A 249 14.01 8.61 12.01
N GLY A 250 13.78 9.63 12.84
CA GLY A 250 14.48 9.84 14.11
C GLY A 250 15.28 11.14 14.24
N ASP A 251 15.53 11.88 13.15
CA ASP A 251 16.31 13.12 13.17
C ASP A 251 15.49 14.40 13.44
N SER A 252 14.20 14.24 13.76
CA SER A 252 13.34 15.36 14.16
C SER A 252 13.67 15.80 15.59
N ALA A 253 14.79 16.50 15.74
CA ALA A 253 15.10 17.18 16.98
C ALA A 253 14.07 18.30 17.26
N VAL A 254 13.55 18.28 18.49
CA VAL A 254 13.06 19.43 19.29
C VAL A 254 11.56 19.76 19.24
N SER A 255 10.87 19.48 20.34
CA SER A 255 10.27 20.46 21.27
C SER A 255 10.01 19.72 22.60
N GLN A 256 10.29 20.32 23.76
CA GLN A 256 9.88 19.72 25.03
C GLN A 256 8.35 19.68 25.06
N PRO A 257 7.71 18.50 25.18
CA PRO A 257 6.27 18.43 25.29
C PRO A 257 5.86 19.03 26.64
N ASP A 258 5.03 20.07 26.62
CA ASP A 258 4.22 20.37 27.80
C ASP A 258 3.34 19.14 28.04
N THR A 259 3.41 18.56 29.24
CA THR A 259 2.73 17.29 29.58
C THR A 259 1.20 17.33 29.38
N LEU A 260 0.60 18.51 29.34
CA LEU A 260 -0.81 18.69 28.96
C LEU A 260 -1.10 18.38 27.48
N ASP A 261 -0.14 18.55 26.58
CA ASP A 261 -0.31 18.33 25.12
C ASP A 261 -0.43 16.84 24.79
N VAL A 262 0.44 15.98 25.37
CA VAL A 262 0.45 14.54 25.06
C VAL A 262 -0.89 13.85 25.42
N HIS A 263 -1.43 14.13 26.61
CA HIS A 263 -2.69 13.53 27.03
C HIS A 263 -3.87 14.00 26.18
N GLN A 264 -3.89 15.28 25.79
CA GLN A 264 -4.92 15.80 24.89
C GLN A 264 -4.84 15.14 23.52
N LEU A 265 -3.66 15.05 22.92
CA LEU A 265 -3.45 14.41 21.62
C LEU A 265 -3.89 12.93 21.63
N VAL A 266 -3.65 12.21 22.73
CA VAL A 266 -4.13 10.81 22.88
C VAL A 266 -5.66 10.75 22.97
N GLN A 267 -6.33 11.73 23.59
CA GLN A 267 -7.79 11.81 23.60
C GLN A 267 -8.37 12.14 22.22
N GLU A 268 -7.68 12.98 21.45
CA GLU A 268 -8.07 13.34 20.08
C GLU A 268 -8.08 12.13 19.14
N LEU A 269 -7.39 11.03 19.46
CA LEU A 269 -7.43 9.78 18.69
C LEU A 269 -8.75 8.98 18.82
N ASP A 270 -9.75 9.46 19.57
CA ASP A 270 -11.07 8.83 19.63
C ASP A 270 -11.78 8.87 18.27
N GLN A 271 -12.43 7.78 17.87
CA GLN A 271 -13.16 7.68 16.60
C GLN A 271 -14.25 8.74 16.38
N LYS A 272 -14.73 9.41 17.45
CA LYS A 272 -15.73 10.49 17.36
C LYS A 272 -15.12 11.85 17.01
N THR A 273 -13.82 12.02 17.18
CA THR A 273 -13.09 13.22 16.76
C THR A 273 -13.05 13.27 15.24
N GLU A 274 -13.05 14.46 14.64
CA GLU A 274 -12.96 14.60 13.19
C GLU A 274 -11.67 13.97 12.64
N VAL A 275 -11.75 13.31 11.47
CA VAL A 275 -10.63 12.53 10.90
C VAL A 275 -9.37 13.38 10.76
N ASP A 276 -9.53 14.65 10.39
CA ASP A 276 -8.42 15.61 10.23
C ASP A 276 -7.65 15.83 11.53
N GLU A 277 -8.38 16.06 12.62
CA GLU A 277 -7.80 16.24 13.96
C GLU A 277 -7.12 14.95 14.44
N ARG A 278 -7.71 13.78 14.16
CA ARG A 278 -7.07 12.47 14.48
C ARG A 278 -5.75 12.29 13.75
N MET A 279 -5.69 12.67 12.47
CA MET A 279 -4.46 12.59 11.67
C MET A 279 -3.40 13.55 12.19
N GLU A 280 -3.78 14.78 12.54
CA GLU A 280 -2.86 15.75 13.13
C GLU A 280 -2.31 15.24 14.48
N ALA A 281 -3.18 14.74 15.35
CA ALA A 281 -2.79 14.18 16.65
C ALA A 281 -1.83 12.99 16.52
N THR A 282 -2.13 12.06 15.60
CA THR A 282 -1.30 10.87 15.32
C THR A 282 0.15 11.26 15.01
N TYR A 283 0.32 12.23 14.11
CA TYR A 283 1.66 12.61 13.65
C TYR A 283 2.36 13.59 14.60
N LYS A 284 1.62 14.40 15.36
CA LYS A 284 2.20 15.17 16.49
C LYS A 284 2.76 14.24 17.57
N LEU A 285 2.04 13.19 17.95
CA LEU A 285 2.54 12.15 18.86
C LEU A 285 3.80 11.49 18.31
N GLY A 286 3.84 11.23 17.00
CA GLY A 286 5.06 10.77 16.31
C GLY A 286 6.25 11.73 16.48
N THR A 287 6.02 13.06 16.39
CA THR A 287 7.08 14.06 16.62
C THR A 287 7.52 14.18 18.07
N ILE A 288 6.60 13.92 19.02
CA ILE A 288 6.91 13.87 20.46
C ILE A 288 7.79 12.66 20.78
N GLY A 289 7.58 11.54 20.08
CA GLY A 289 8.42 10.35 20.18
C GLY A 289 8.20 9.58 21.48
N GLU A 290 9.29 9.18 22.13
CA GLU A 290 9.28 8.26 23.29
C GLU A 290 8.37 8.72 24.44
N ALA A 291 8.27 10.04 24.68
CA ALA A 291 7.44 10.59 25.74
C ALA A 291 5.92 10.33 25.55
N ALA A 292 5.48 10.03 24.33
CA ALA A 292 4.08 9.70 24.03
C ALA A 292 3.74 8.22 24.27
N ILE A 293 4.73 7.34 24.44
CA ILE A 293 4.50 5.90 24.51
C ILE A 293 3.68 5.51 25.73
N THR A 294 4.06 5.97 26.93
CA THR A 294 3.35 5.58 28.16
C THR A 294 1.88 6.02 28.15
N PRO A 295 1.53 7.29 27.82
CA PRO A 295 0.12 7.69 27.70
C PRO A 295 -0.68 6.88 26.68
N ILE A 296 -0.07 6.51 25.55
CA ILE A 296 -0.72 5.66 24.54
C ILE A 296 -0.98 4.25 25.09
N MET A 297 0.02 3.64 25.75
CA MET A 297 -0.09 2.30 26.32
C MET A 297 -1.10 2.25 27.47
N ASP A 298 -1.14 3.28 28.32
CA ASP A 298 -2.15 3.41 29.38
C ASP A 298 -3.56 3.39 28.79
N GLN A 299 -3.79 4.13 27.70
CA GLN A 299 -5.10 4.15 27.04
C GLN A 299 -5.44 2.81 26.35
N LEU A 300 -4.48 2.14 25.70
CA LEU A 300 -4.67 0.79 25.14
C LEU A 300 -5.05 -0.24 26.21
N ASN A 301 -4.54 -0.09 27.42
CA ASN A 301 -4.79 -1.01 28.53
C ASN A 301 -6.13 -0.76 29.25
N ASN A 302 -6.73 0.41 29.08
CA ASN A 302 -7.99 0.79 29.73
C ASN A 302 -9.26 0.31 28.99
N GLY A 303 -9.14 -0.59 28.01
CA GLY A 303 -10.27 -1.23 27.34
C GLY A 303 -11.04 -0.27 26.43
N ILE A 304 -10.51 -0.04 25.24
CA ILE A 304 -11.07 0.84 24.20
C ILE A 304 -11.65 0.04 23.04
N SER A 305 -12.36 0.71 22.12
CA SER A 305 -12.86 0.07 20.89
C SER A 305 -11.71 -0.38 19.97
N GLU A 306 -11.96 -1.39 19.13
CA GLU A 306 -10.99 -1.83 18.10
C GLU A 306 -10.51 -0.66 17.23
N GLN A 307 -11.41 0.24 16.82
CA GLN A 307 -11.05 1.40 16.01
C GLN A 307 -10.12 2.37 16.75
N ASN A 308 -10.38 2.65 18.03
CA ASN A 308 -9.49 3.50 18.82
C ASN A 308 -8.13 2.83 19.05
N SER A 309 -8.08 1.51 19.19
CA SER A 309 -6.81 0.76 19.24
C SER A 309 -6.01 0.88 17.95
N LEU A 310 -6.67 0.89 16.78
CA LEU A 310 -6.00 1.10 15.49
C LEU A 310 -5.41 2.52 15.39
N ASN A 311 -6.13 3.54 15.85
CA ASN A 311 -5.62 4.92 15.87
C ASN A 311 -4.39 5.06 16.77
N LEU A 312 -4.41 4.47 17.97
CA LEU A 312 -3.25 4.44 18.87
C LEU A 312 -2.07 3.65 18.28
N SER A 313 -2.35 2.54 17.59
CA SER A 313 -1.32 1.77 16.88
C SER A 313 -0.68 2.59 15.76
N ALA A 314 -1.46 3.40 15.03
CA ALA A 314 -0.94 4.35 14.04
C ALA A 314 0.01 5.39 14.65
N ALA A 315 -0.32 5.90 15.85
CA ALA A 315 0.57 6.80 16.59
C ALA A 315 1.89 6.11 17.01
N LEU A 316 1.84 4.86 17.50
CA LEU A 316 3.06 4.07 17.81
C LEU A 316 3.92 3.82 16.57
N SER A 317 3.30 3.59 15.40
CA SER A 317 4.04 3.48 14.14
C SER A 317 4.70 4.80 13.71
N ALA A 318 4.02 5.94 13.93
CA ALA A 318 4.57 7.26 13.67
C ALA A 318 5.74 7.61 14.62
N ILE A 319 5.73 7.09 15.86
CA ILE A 319 6.84 7.18 16.81
C ILE A 319 8.04 6.34 16.32
N GLY A 320 7.79 5.15 15.77
CA GLY A 320 8.82 4.31 15.15
C GLY A 320 9.62 3.48 16.14
N GLY A 321 10.94 3.40 15.95
CA GLY A 321 11.87 2.55 16.72
C GLY A 321 11.69 2.57 18.25
N PRO A 322 11.50 3.73 18.91
CA PRO A 322 11.26 3.79 20.35
C PRO A 322 10.05 2.97 20.84
N ALA A 323 9.04 2.73 20.01
CA ALA A 323 7.86 1.93 20.36
C ALA A 323 8.09 0.40 20.28
N VAL A 324 9.20 -0.05 19.66
CA VAL A 324 9.47 -1.48 19.42
C VAL A 324 9.49 -2.32 20.70
N PRO A 325 10.11 -1.90 21.82
CA PRO A 325 10.14 -2.71 23.04
C PRO A 325 8.74 -2.96 23.62
N VAL A 326 7.89 -1.94 23.73
CA VAL A 326 6.54 -2.09 24.30
C VAL A 326 5.61 -2.89 23.38
N LEU A 327 5.78 -2.77 22.06
CA LEU A 327 5.05 -3.58 21.09
C LEU A 327 5.49 -5.05 21.13
N THR A 328 6.79 -5.30 21.32
CA THR A 328 7.33 -6.66 21.44
C THR A 328 6.82 -7.33 22.72
N ASP A 329 6.76 -6.59 23.84
CA ASP A 329 6.16 -7.08 25.08
C ASP A 329 4.68 -7.43 24.91
N MET A 330 3.90 -6.51 24.31
CA MET A 330 2.48 -6.73 23.99
C MET A 330 2.27 -7.95 23.09
N LEU A 331 3.11 -8.14 22.06
CA LEU A 331 3.05 -9.30 21.16
C LEU A 331 3.24 -10.63 21.91
N ARG A 332 4.13 -10.69 22.90
CA ARG A 332 4.49 -11.94 23.58
C ARG A 332 3.60 -12.26 24.78
N HIS A 333 3.05 -11.24 25.42
CA HIS A 333 2.51 -11.37 26.77
C HIS A 333 1.07 -10.91 26.94
N ASP A 334 0.48 -10.18 25.98
CA ASP A 334 -0.92 -9.77 26.12
C ASP A 334 -1.87 -10.97 25.96
N SER A 335 -2.81 -11.09 26.89
CA SER A 335 -3.83 -12.15 26.86
C SER A 335 -4.81 -12.02 25.70
N ASP A 336 -5.02 -10.80 25.19
CA ASP A 336 -5.92 -10.52 24.09
C ASP A 336 -5.23 -10.71 22.74
N TRP A 337 -5.71 -11.67 21.96
CA TRP A 337 -5.18 -11.96 20.63
C TRP A 337 -5.27 -10.75 19.69
N TRP A 338 -6.26 -9.87 19.87
CA TRP A 338 -6.41 -8.67 19.05
C TRP A 338 -5.24 -7.71 19.28
N LYS A 339 -4.90 -7.47 20.55
CA LYS A 339 -3.74 -6.65 20.90
C LYS A 339 -2.43 -7.26 20.40
N ARG A 340 -2.24 -8.57 20.53
CA ARG A 340 -1.09 -9.27 19.94
C ARG A 340 -1.03 -9.11 18.41
N ALA A 341 -2.17 -9.22 17.73
CA ALA A 341 -2.24 -9.05 16.27
C ALA A 341 -1.95 -7.60 15.85
N CYS A 342 -2.45 -6.60 16.58
CA CYS A 342 -2.12 -5.19 16.38
C CYS A 342 -0.64 -4.91 16.66
N ALA A 343 -0.05 -5.55 17.66
CA ALA A 343 1.38 -5.43 17.97
C ALA A 343 2.23 -5.93 16.80
N ALA A 344 1.96 -7.15 16.32
CA ALA A 344 2.66 -7.75 15.19
C ALA A 344 2.58 -6.87 13.95
N ASP A 345 1.38 -6.38 13.61
CA ASP A 345 1.16 -5.50 12.46
C ASP A 345 1.86 -4.15 12.61
N THR A 346 1.86 -3.55 13.81
CA THR A 346 2.57 -2.29 14.09
C THR A 346 4.08 -2.42 13.98
N LEU A 347 4.65 -3.54 14.43
CA LEU A 347 6.07 -3.83 14.21
C LEU A 347 6.39 -3.91 12.71
N GLY A 348 5.50 -4.52 11.91
CA GLY A 348 5.62 -4.53 10.44
C GLY A 348 5.51 -3.13 9.84
N ASP A 349 4.58 -2.30 10.31
CA ASP A 349 4.43 -0.93 9.83
C ASP A 349 5.62 -0.03 10.20
N ILE A 350 6.24 -0.22 11.37
CA ILE A 350 7.51 0.44 11.74
C ILE A 350 8.61 0.05 10.74
N GLY A 351 8.62 -1.21 10.29
CA GLY A 351 9.52 -1.71 9.25
C GLY A 351 10.90 -2.06 9.79
N LYS A 352 11.97 -1.77 9.04
CA LYS A 352 13.35 -2.16 9.38
C LYS A 352 13.82 -1.70 10.76
N ASP A 353 13.26 -0.62 11.30
CA ASP A 353 13.61 -0.11 12.64
C ASP A 353 13.07 -1.03 13.75
N ALA A 354 12.18 -1.99 13.43
CA ALA A 354 11.68 -3.03 14.31
C ALA A 354 12.46 -4.36 14.21
N LYS A 355 13.66 -4.38 13.62
CA LYS A 355 14.48 -5.59 13.45
C LYS A 355 14.71 -6.40 14.74
N ASP A 356 14.78 -5.73 15.89
CA ASP A 356 14.99 -6.40 17.19
C ASP A 356 13.78 -7.23 17.63
N SER A 357 12.62 -7.05 16.98
CA SER A 357 11.41 -7.85 17.22
C SER A 357 11.32 -9.14 16.40
N VAL A 358 12.25 -9.39 15.45
CA VAL A 358 12.19 -10.52 14.50
C VAL A 358 12.00 -11.87 15.22
N GLN A 359 12.77 -12.14 16.27
CA GLN A 359 12.62 -13.41 16.99
C GLN A 359 11.25 -13.57 17.65
N SER A 360 10.68 -12.47 18.16
CA SER A 360 9.35 -12.49 18.78
C SER A 360 8.25 -12.65 17.72
N LEU A 361 8.44 -12.10 16.52
CA LEU A 361 7.56 -12.32 15.38
C LEU A 361 7.64 -13.78 14.88
N ILE A 362 8.83 -14.39 14.89
CA ILE A 362 9.01 -15.82 14.57
C ILE A 362 8.30 -16.71 15.60
N GLU A 363 8.37 -16.38 16.89
CA GLU A 363 7.60 -17.05 17.95
C GLU A 363 6.08 -16.90 17.72
N ALA A 364 5.63 -15.72 17.32
CA ALA A 364 4.22 -15.42 17.04
C ALA A 364 3.65 -16.16 15.80
N LEU A 365 4.49 -16.80 14.99
CA LEU A 365 4.04 -17.70 13.92
C LEU A 365 3.40 -18.99 14.45
N ASP A 366 3.53 -19.28 15.75
CA ASP A 366 2.90 -20.43 16.39
C ASP A 366 1.75 -20.02 17.34
N ASP A 367 1.29 -18.76 17.27
CA ASP A 367 0.17 -18.25 18.07
C ASP A 367 -1.14 -19.00 17.76
N GLU A 368 -1.99 -19.18 18.77
CA GLU A 368 -3.30 -19.82 18.63
C GLU A 368 -4.21 -19.10 17.63
N SER A 369 -4.11 -17.77 17.57
CA SER A 369 -4.90 -16.92 16.69
C SER A 369 -4.26 -16.81 15.33
N ASP A 370 -5.01 -17.18 14.29
CA ASP A 370 -4.54 -17.06 12.92
C ASP A 370 -4.32 -15.61 12.49
N TRP A 371 -4.97 -14.64 13.14
CA TRP A 371 -4.71 -13.22 12.92
C TRP A 371 -3.31 -12.81 13.35
N VAL A 372 -2.86 -13.28 14.52
CA VAL A 372 -1.50 -13.03 15.00
C VAL A 372 -0.50 -13.64 14.03
N ARG A 373 -0.71 -14.90 13.63
CA ARG A 373 0.18 -15.59 12.66
C ARG A 373 0.23 -14.87 11.30
N ARG A 374 -0.92 -14.44 10.76
CA ARG A 374 -0.99 -13.69 9.48
C ARG A 374 -0.22 -12.39 9.54
N ASN A 375 -0.40 -11.61 10.61
CA ASN A 375 0.26 -10.32 10.78
C ASN A 375 1.75 -10.51 11.02
N ALA A 376 2.15 -11.45 11.87
CA ALA A 376 3.56 -11.79 12.08
C ALA A 376 4.25 -12.22 10.77
N THR A 377 3.59 -13.06 9.97
CA THR A 377 4.08 -13.48 8.64
C THR A 377 4.30 -12.29 7.70
N ASN A 378 3.33 -11.37 7.63
CA ASN A 378 3.45 -10.17 6.79
C ASN A 378 4.55 -9.23 7.31
N SER A 379 4.63 -9.02 8.62
CA SER A 379 5.62 -8.16 9.27
C SER A 379 7.04 -8.66 9.06
N LEU A 380 7.29 -9.97 9.16
CA LEU A 380 8.58 -10.58 8.82
C LEU A 380 8.99 -10.27 7.37
N GLY A 381 8.03 -10.33 6.44
CA GLY A 381 8.26 -9.96 5.03
C GLY A 381 8.45 -8.47 4.78
N ILE A 382 7.99 -7.58 5.67
CA ILE A 382 8.22 -6.12 5.57
C ILE A 382 9.56 -5.75 6.19
N ILE A 383 9.85 -6.27 7.39
CA ILE A 383 11.10 -6.03 8.11
C ILE A 383 12.27 -6.60 7.30
N SER A 384 12.14 -7.83 6.79
CA SER A 384 13.13 -8.47 5.90
C SER A 384 14.57 -8.47 6.45
N GLU A 385 14.71 -8.65 7.76
CA GLU A 385 16.01 -8.77 8.46
C GLU A 385 16.20 -10.19 9.00
N SER A 386 17.43 -10.54 9.40
CA SER A 386 17.82 -11.88 9.88
C SER A 386 17.33 -13.01 8.96
N LEU A 387 17.64 -12.91 7.66
CA LEU A 387 17.07 -13.79 6.63
C LEU A 387 17.31 -15.29 6.86
N GLU A 388 18.43 -15.65 7.49
CA GLU A 388 18.75 -17.04 7.84
C GLU A 388 17.74 -17.66 8.83
N ASP A 389 17.11 -16.84 9.68
CA ASP A 389 16.05 -17.26 10.59
C ASP A 389 14.66 -17.05 9.98
N THR A 390 14.46 -15.91 9.32
CA THR A 390 13.17 -15.50 8.75
C THR A 390 12.71 -16.42 7.62
N ILE A 391 13.59 -16.82 6.71
CA ILE A 391 13.20 -17.65 5.55
C ILE A 391 12.72 -19.06 6.00
N PRO A 392 13.46 -19.81 6.84
CA PRO A 392 12.97 -21.08 7.37
C PRO A 392 11.66 -20.95 8.14
N ALA A 393 11.47 -19.86 8.89
CA ALA A 393 10.23 -19.59 9.61
C ALA A 393 9.04 -19.37 8.66
N LEU A 394 9.24 -18.60 7.58
CA LEU A 394 8.23 -18.39 6.55
C LEU A 394 7.92 -19.67 5.75
N ILE A 395 8.93 -20.52 5.50
CA ILE A 395 8.72 -21.84 4.90
C ILE A 395 7.84 -22.71 5.81
N ARG A 396 8.08 -22.72 7.12
CA ARG A 396 7.30 -23.52 8.09
C ARG A 396 5.80 -23.25 7.99
N VAL A 397 5.41 -21.98 7.89
CA VAL A 397 3.99 -21.58 7.88
C VAL A 397 3.30 -21.77 6.52
N MET A 398 4.01 -22.26 5.50
CA MET A 398 3.41 -22.69 4.22
C MET A 398 2.44 -23.87 4.39
N GLY A 399 2.57 -24.64 5.47
CA GLY A 399 1.67 -25.74 5.83
C GLY A 399 0.52 -25.34 6.76
N ASP A 400 0.32 -24.05 7.07
CA ASP A 400 -0.75 -23.61 7.96
C ASP A 400 -2.15 -23.93 7.37
N ALA A 401 -3.04 -24.40 8.23
CA ALA A 401 -4.40 -24.76 7.84
C ALA A 401 -5.25 -23.57 7.38
N GLN A 402 -4.95 -22.35 7.85
CA GLN A 402 -5.63 -21.11 7.47
C GLN A 402 -4.99 -20.53 6.20
N PRO A 403 -5.67 -20.56 5.03
CA PRO A 403 -5.03 -20.29 3.74
C PRO A 403 -4.41 -18.90 3.57
N PHE A 404 -4.80 -17.91 4.37
CA PHE A 404 -4.20 -16.58 4.32
C PHE A 404 -2.79 -16.52 4.90
N VAL A 405 -2.44 -17.42 5.83
CA VAL A 405 -1.07 -17.52 6.37
C VAL A 405 -0.07 -17.95 5.28
N PRO A 406 -0.25 -19.07 4.55
CA PRO A 406 0.66 -19.45 3.47
C PRO A 406 0.62 -18.46 2.30
N ILE A 407 -0.51 -17.81 2.00
CA ILE A 407 -0.56 -16.74 1.00
C ILE A 407 0.36 -15.58 1.41
N ASN A 408 0.28 -15.11 2.66
CA ASN A 408 1.16 -14.07 3.18
C ASN A 408 2.63 -14.51 3.17
N ALA A 409 2.91 -15.76 3.48
CA ALA A 409 4.26 -16.31 3.47
C ALA A 409 4.87 -16.33 2.05
N ILE A 410 4.11 -16.78 1.05
CA ILE A 410 4.51 -16.72 -0.36
C ILE A 410 4.84 -15.28 -0.77
N PHE A 411 3.99 -14.33 -0.40
CA PHE A 411 4.22 -12.92 -0.71
C PHE A 411 5.45 -12.35 0.00
N ALA A 412 5.64 -12.67 1.29
CA ALA A 412 6.80 -12.26 2.06
C ALA A 412 8.08 -12.80 1.41
N LEU A 413 8.14 -14.10 1.11
CA LEU A 413 9.28 -14.75 0.45
C LEU A 413 9.54 -14.16 -0.95
N THR A 414 8.49 -13.82 -1.71
CA THR A 414 8.63 -13.17 -3.02
C THR A 414 9.23 -11.77 -2.90
N LYS A 415 8.79 -10.98 -1.92
CA LYS A 415 9.37 -9.65 -1.65
C LYS A 415 10.84 -9.76 -1.25
N ILE A 416 11.17 -10.65 -0.29
CA ILE A 416 12.54 -10.86 0.18
C ILE A 416 13.43 -11.30 -0.99
N ARG A 417 12.99 -12.27 -1.82
CA ARG A 417 13.73 -12.71 -3.00
C ARG A 417 14.03 -11.57 -3.97
N LYS A 418 13.05 -10.69 -4.21
CA LYS A 418 13.20 -9.56 -5.14
C LYS A 418 14.14 -8.48 -4.62
N SER A 419 14.17 -8.23 -3.31
CA SER A 419 15.13 -7.31 -2.68
C SER A 419 16.51 -7.92 -2.48
N HIS A 420 16.63 -9.25 -2.51
CA HIS A 420 17.88 -10.01 -2.35
C HIS A 420 18.17 -10.92 -3.56
N PRO A 421 18.37 -10.34 -4.77
CA PRO A 421 18.48 -11.10 -6.01
C PRO A 421 19.74 -11.98 -6.10
N ASN A 422 20.76 -11.72 -5.28
CA ASN A 422 22.04 -12.43 -5.33
C ASN A 422 22.14 -13.59 -4.32
N ASP A 423 21.19 -13.74 -3.41
CA ASP A 423 21.28 -14.69 -2.28
C ASP A 423 20.68 -16.07 -2.60
N ASN A 424 21.00 -16.62 -3.77
CA ASN A 424 20.37 -17.84 -4.31
C ASN A 424 20.39 -19.04 -3.36
N SER A 425 21.43 -19.19 -2.53
CA SER A 425 21.54 -20.29 -1.57
C SER A 425 20.44 -20.28 -0.51
N LEU A 426 19.92 -19.10 -0.13
CA LEU A 426 18.86 -18.98 0.86
C LEU A 426 17.49 -19.44 0.34
N PHE A 427 17.30 -19.46 -0.98
CA PHE A 427 15.99 -19.68 -1.61
C PHE A 427 15.79 -21.08 -2.20
N LYS A 428 16.79 -21.96 -2.13
CA LYS A 428 16.69 -23.31 -2.68
C LYS A 428 15.52 -24.09 -2.08
N ASP A 429 15.36 -24.02 -0.77
CA ASP A 429 14.26 -24.71 -0.07
C ASP A 429 12.92 -24.01 -0.31
N VAL A 430 12.94 -22.70 -0.55
CA VAL A 430 11.75 -21.92 -0.93
C VAL A 430 11.19 -22.41 -2.27
N GLU A 431 12.04 -22.58 -3.29
CA GLU A 431 11.60 -23.07 -4.60
C GLU A 431 10.95 -24.45 -4.53
N LEU A 432 11.51 -25.36 -3.73
CA LEU A 432 10.94 -26.69 -3.50
C LEU A 432 9.52 -26.60 -2.91
N VAL A 433 9.35 -25.78 -1.87
CA VAL A 433 8.04 -25.64 -1.19
C VAL A 433 7.03 -24.87 -2.06
N LEU A 434 7.48 -23.93 -2.89
CA LEU A 434 6.61 -23.28 -3.88
C LEU A 434 6.14 -24.27 -4.95
N HIS A 435 6.99 -25.19 -5.41
CA HIS A 435 6.58 -26.26 -6.32
C HIS A 435 5.55 -27.21 -5.71
N ASP A 436 5.65 -27.52 -4.42
CA ASP A 436 4.61 -28.27 -3.70
C ASP A 436 3.31 -27.46 -3.59
N GLY A 437 3.43 -26.14 -3.34
CA GLY A 437 2.33 -25.19 -3.32
C GLY A 437 1.48 -25.18 -4.60
N LEU A 438 2.06 -25.51 -5.77
CA LEU A 438 1.31 -25.64 -7.03
C LEU A 438 0.17 -26.66 -6.95
N LYS A 439 0.31 -27.68 -6.08
CA LYS A 439 -0.69 -28.76 -5.88
C LYS A 439 -1.59 -28.51 -4.67
N HIS A 440 -1.50 -27.35 -4.03
CA HIS A 440 -2.26 -27.03 -2.83
C HIS A 440 -3.78 -26.99 -3.13
N GLN A 441 -4.60 -27.51 -2.20
CA GLN A 441 -6.06 -27.62 -2.40
C GLN A 441 -6.76 -26.27 -2.50
N HIS A 442 -6.26 -25.27 -1.77
CA HIS A 442 -6.76 -23.89 -1.87
C HIS A 442 -6.19 -23.19 -3.10
N GLU A 443 -7.06 -22.85 -4.06
CA GLU A 443 -6.68 -22.30 -5.37
C GLU A 443 -5.77 -21.07 -5.29
N ARG A 444 -6.01 -20.15 -4.35
CA ARG A 444 -5.16 -18.96 -4.20
C ARG A 444 -3.73 -19.31 -3.81
N VAL A 445 -3.52 -20.34 -2.98
CA VAL A 445 -2.16 -20.75 -2.59
C VAL A 445 -1.41 -21.23 -3.82
N SER A 446 -2.01 -22.14 -4.61
CA SER A 446 -1.42 -22.61 -5.88
C SER A 446 -1.15 -21.47 -6.86
N TYR A 447 -2.11 -20.57 -7.05
CA TYR A 447 -1.95 -19.39 -7.90
C TYR A 447 -0.79 -18.48 -7.48
N TYR A 448 -0.70 -18.14 -6.18
CA TYR A 448 0.39 -17.31 -5.67
C TYR A 448 1.74 -18.03 -5.69
N SER A 449 1.77 -19.35 -5.49
CA SER A 449 2.99 -20.15 -5.63
C SER A 449 3.52 -20.13 -7.06
N ASN A 450 2.65 -20.29 -8.06
CA ASN A 450 3.03 -20.19 -9.47
C ASN A 450 3.60 -18.80 -9.78
N TYR A 451 2.90 -17.76 -9.34
CA TYR A 451 3.37 -16.40 -9.51
C TYR A 451 4.74 -16.15 -8.86
N ALA A 452 4.97 -16.64 -7.64
CA ALA A 452 6.26 -16.50 -6.98
C ALA A 452 7.39 -17.16 -7.78
N LEU A 453 7.17 -18.37 -8.31
CA LEU A 453 8.13 -19.06 -9.17
C LEU A 453 8.43 -18.26 -10.45
N GLU A 454 7.42 -17.66 -11.08
CA GLU A 454 7.63 -16.75 -12.21
C GLU A 454 8.50 -15.54 -11.84
N GLN A 455 8.27 -14.96 -10.64
CA GLN A 455 9.09 -13.85 -10.15
C GLN A 455 10.53 -14.25 -9.86
N PHE A 456 10.77 -15.49 -9.41
CA PHE A 456 12.11 -16.02 -9.12
C PHE A 456 12.90 -16.24 -10.41
N ASN A 457 12.25 -16.73 -11.47
CA ASN A 457 12.88 -16.96 -12.79
C ASN A 457 13.30 -15.67 -13.53
N GLN A 458 12.80 -14.52 -13.09
CA GLN A 458 13.11 -13.21 -13.67
C GLN A 458 14.32 -12.52 -13.03
N ILE A 459 14.92 -13.14 -12.01
CA ILE A 459 16.08 -12.66 -11.26
C ILE A 459 17.29 -13.48 -11.67
#